data_AF-A0A9D8PUP6-F1
#
_entry.id   AF-A0A9D8PUP6-F1
#
_cell.length_a   1.000
_cell.length_b   1.000
_cell.length_c   1.000
_cell.angle_alpha   90.00
_cell.angle_beta   90.00
_cell.angle_gamma   90.00
#
_symmetry.space_group_name_H-M   'P 1'
#
loop_
_entity.id
_entity.type
_entity.pdbx_description
1 polymer ?
#
loop_
_entity_poly.entity_id
_entity_poly.type
_entity_poly.pdbx_seq_one_letter_code
_entity_poly.pdbx_strand_id
1 'polypeptide(L)'
;MSEPYLTRWQLRRDGAPISTPRARLWPVLTPAGAPAMLKVSSADDERDAHRLLRWWDGDGAARLLAHEGPAILLERAEGESLRRRSIEGADAACTTILCGVLERLHRPRGMAPPGLVPLREWFADLLRPRTGLSPMLEQCRSLAEELLAAEQEPMPLHGD
;
A
#
# COMPACT_ATOMS: atom_id res chain seq x y z
N MET A 1 -15.28 10.29 9.03
CA MET A 1 -15.90 9.86 10.32
C MET A 1 -15.66 8.36 10.47
N SER A 2 -15.26 7.86 11.64
CA SER A 2 -15.02 6.42 11.86
C SER A 2 -16.21 5.69 12.48
N GLU A 3 -17.14 6.44 13.06
CA GLU A 3 -18.28 5.96 13.84
C GLU A 3 -19.10 4.88 13.10
N PRO A 4 -19.43 5.01 11.80
CA PRO A 4 -20.16 3.97 11.09
C PRO A 4 -19.41 2.63 11.06
N TYR A 5 -18.09 2.67 10.85
CA TYR A 5 -17.25 1.47 10.76
C TYR A 5 -16.97 0.84 12.12
N LEU A 6 -16.80 1.67 13.16
CA LEU A 6 -16.65 1.18 14.54
C LEU A 6 -17.89 0.41 14.98
N THR A 7 -19.09 0.96 14.74
CA THR A 7 -20.33 0.26 15.05
C THR A 7 -20.50 -1.00 14.22
N ARG A 8 -20.28 -0.90 12.90
CA ARG A 8 -20.53 -2.01 11.97
C ARG A 8 -19.63 -3.21 12.21
N TRP A 9 -18.35 -2.97 12.47
CA TRP A 9 -17.38 -4.03 12.75
C TRP A 9 -17.19 -4.28 14.25
N GLN A 10 -18.03 -3.67 15.09
CA GLN A 10 -18.04 -3.83 16.55
C GLN A 10 -16.65 -3.59 17.17
N LEU A 11 -15.96 -2.55 16.68
CA LEU A 11 -14.59 -2.21 17.06
C LEU A 11 -14.55 -1.26 18.25
N ARG A 12 -13.61 -1.48 19.15
CA ARG A 12 -13.30 -0.55 20.24
C ARG A 12 -12.02 0.21 19.94
N ARG A 13 -12.01 1.54 20.16
CA ARG A 13 -10.78 2.35 20.03
C ARG A 13 -9.71 1.87 21.02
N ASP A 14 -8.46 1.86 20.55
CA ASP A 14 -7.30 1.34 21.28
C ASP A 14 -6.07 2.24 21.12
N GLY A 15 -6.26 3.56 21.27
CA GLY A 15 -5.20 4.55 21.16
C GLY A 15 -5.63 5.83 20.46
N ALA A 16 -4.67 6.74 20.29
CA ALA A 16 -4.89 8.00 19.60
C ALA A 16 -5.03 7.76 18.08
N PRO A 17 -5.91 8.52 17.40
CA PRO A 17 -5.98 8.49 15.95
C PRO A 17 -4.71 9.07 15.31
N ILE A 18 -4.35 8.55 14.15
CA ILE A 18 -3.28 9.07 13.29
C ILE A 18 -3.96 9.71 12.07
N SER A 19 -3.53 10.92 11.70
CA SER A 19 -4.04 11.60 10.50
C SER A 19 -2.91 11.80 9.50
N THR A 20 -3.18 11.52 8.24
CA THR A 20 -2.32 11.81 7.10
C THR A 20 -3.07 12.72 6.12
N PRO A 21 -2.41 13.31 5.11
CA PRO A 21 -3.10 14.13 4.11
C PRO A 21 -4.20 13.37 3.34
N ARG A 22 -4.07 12.04 3.20
CA ARG A 22 -4.97 11.20 2.39
C ARG A 22 -5.84 10.22 3.20
N ALA A 23 -5.65 10.11 4.51
CA ALA A 23 -6.40 9.16 5.33
C ALA A 23 -6.46 9.54 6.81
N ARG A 24 -7.41 8.94 7.51
CA ARG A 24 -7.40 8.87 8.98
C ARG A 24 -7.37 7.41 9.44
N LEU A 25 -6.61 7.18 10.49
CA LEU A 25 -6.23 5.88 11.01
C LEU A 25 -6.58 5.80 12.49
N TRP A 26 -7.16 4.69 12.94
CA TRP A 26 -7.49 4.43 14.34
C TRP A 26 -7.00 3.05 14.77
N PRO A 27 -6.10 2.98 15.76
CA PRO A 27 -5.84 1.74 16.48
C PRO A 27 -7.14 1.28 17.13
N VAL A 28 -7.48 0.00 16.94
CA VAL A 28 -8.73 -0.58 17.42
C VAL A 28 -8.52 -2.02 17.88
N LEU A 29 -9.49 -2.53 18.64
CA LEU A 29 -9.60 -3.94 18.99
C LEU A 29 -10.86 -4.50 18.33
N THR A 30 -10.71 -5.67 17.74
CA THR A 30 -11.82 -6.48 17.18
C THR A 30 -12.72 -7.01 18.31
N PRO A 31 -13.91 -7.56 18.00
CA PRO A 31 -14.78 -8.20 19.00
C PRO A 31 -14.10 -9.34 19.76
N ALA A 32 -13.16 -10.04 19.12
CA ALA A 32 -12.34 -11.09 19.74
C ALA A 32 -11.20 -10.54 20.62
N GLY A 33 -11.05 -9.21 20.73
CA GLY A 33 -9.98 -8.57 21.47
C GLY A 33 -8.65 -8.49 20.73
N ALA A 34 -8.58 -8.87 19.44
CA ALA A 34 -7.36 -8.81 18.66
C ALA A 34 -7.05 -7.36 18.18
N PRO A 35 -5.79 -6.91 18.29
CA PRO A 35 -5.28 -5.67 17.68
C PRO A 35 -5.56 -5.53 16.19
N ALA A 36 -6.10 -4.39 15.79
CA ALA A 36 -6.32 -4.04 14.39
C ALA A 36 -6.13 -2.54 14.13
N MET A 37 -6.11 -2.19 12.85
CA MET A 37 -5.98 -0.83 12.36
C MET A 37 -7.12 -0.50 11.38
N LEU A 38 -8.05 0.36 11.79
CA LEU A 38 -9.05 0.97 10.90
C LEU A 38 -8.45 2.16 10.13
N LYS A 39 -8.31 2.06 8.81
CA LYS A 39 -7.95 3.17 7.92
C LYS A 39 -9.16 3.59 7.10
N VAL A 40 -9.44 4.89 7.04
CA VAL A 40 -10.46 5.49 6.16
C VAL A 40 -9.78 6.49 5.24
N SER A 41 -9.73 6.18 3.94
CA SER A 41 -9.09 7.04 2.93
C SER A 41 -10.03 8.15 2.46
N SER A 42 -9.46 9.30 2.12
CA SER A 42 -10.16 10.43 1.49
C SER A 42 -9.85 10.59 0.01
N ALA A 43 -8.87 9.84 -0.52
CA ALA A 43 -8.43 9.89 -1.90
C ALA A 43 -8.87 8.62 -2.66
N ASP A 44 -9.23 8.78 -3.94
CA ASP A 44 -9.80 7.71 -4.76
C ASP A 44 -8.76 6.67 -5.19
N ASP A 45 -7.50 7.09 -5.39
CA ASP A 45 -6.35 6.22 -5.69
C ASP A 45 -6.08 5.20 -4.57
N GLU A 46 -6.36 5.56 -3.32
CA GLU A 46 -6.16 4.67 -2.18
C GLU A 46 -7.30 3.66 -1.96
N ARG A 47 -8.47 3.84 -2.59
CA ARG A 47 -9.64 2.97 -2.37
C ARG A 47 -9.41 1.55 -2.88
N ASP A 48 -8.66 1.40 -3.97
CA ASP A 48 -8.41 0.11 -4.59
C ASP A 48 -7.29 -0.71 -3.92
N ALA A 49 -6.58 -0.13 -2.95
CA ALA A 49 -5.52 -0.81 -2.20
C ALA A 49 -5.99 -2.11 -1.52
N HIS A 50 -7.27 -2.18 -1.14
CA HIS A 50 -7.86 -3.40 -0.55
C HIS A 50 -7.79 -4.61 -1.49
N ARG A 51 -7.82 -4.41 -2.81
CA ARG A 51 -7.75 -5.48 -3.81
C ARG A 51 -6.41 -6.19 -3.74
N LEU A 52 -5.35 -5.40 -3.65
CA LEU A 52 -3.97 -5.89 -3.59
C LEU A 52 -3.68 -6.54 -2.24
N LEU A 53 -4.14 -5.93 -1.14
CA LEU A 53 -4.02 -6.53 0.20
C LEU A 53 -4.76 -7.87 0.32
N ARG A 54 -5.94 -7.99 -0.30
CA ARG A 54 -6.66 -9.27 -0.37
C ARG A 54 -5.92 -10.31 -1.20
N TRP A 55 -5.26 -9.89 -2.28
CA TRP A 55 -4.49 -10.80 -3.13
C TRP A 55 -3.19 -11.28 -2.46
N TRP A 56 -2.53 -10.42 -1.69
CA TRP A 56 -1.37 -10.83 -0.88
C TRP A 56 -1.74 -11.69 0.33
N ASP A 57 -2.93 -11.52 0.89
CA ASP A 57 -3.47 -12.34 2.00
C ASP A 57 -2.51 -12.51 3.20
N GLY A 58 -1.81 -11.45 3.57
CA GLY A 58 -0.84 -11.50 4.67
C GLY A 58 0.55 -12.02 4.29
N ASP A 59 0.81 -12.32 3.02
CA ASP A 59 2.10 -12.81 2.55
C ASP A 59 3.03 -11.66 2.15
N GLY A 60 3.75 -11.11 3.13
CA GLY A 60 4.63 -9.95 2.95
C GLY A 60 3.91 -8.60 3.13
N ALA A 61 2.59 -8.61 3.34
CA ALA A 61 1.79 -7.44 3.66
C ALA A 61 0.94 -7.69 4.92
N ALA A 62 0.36 -6.64 5.51
CA ALA A 62 -0.63 -6.80 6.58
C ALA A 62 -1.92 -7.45 6.02
N ARG A 63 -2.55 -8.33 6.80
CA ARG A 63 -3.83 -8.95 6.40
C ARG A 63 -4.96 -7.92 6.34
N LEU A 64 -5.79 -8.01 5.31
CA LEU A 64 -7.06 -7.30 5.23
C LEU A 64 -8.14 -8.09 5.98
N LEU A 65 -8.61 -7.55 7.09
CA LEU A 65 -9.62 -8.18 7.94
C LEU A 65 -11.05 -7.84 7.48
N ALA A 66 -11.27 -6.60 7.03
CA ALA A 66 -12.54 -6.16 6.46
C ALA A 66 -12.36 -4.96 5.53
N HIS A 67 -13.32 -4.72 4.65
CA HIS A 67 -13.34 -3.57 3.75
C HIS A 67 -14.79 -3.14 3.45
N GLU A 68 -15.05 -1.83 3.48
CA GLU A 68 -16.31 -1.23 3.06
C GLU A 68 -16.14 0.22 2.60
N GLY A 69 -16.41 0.47 1.31
CA GLY A 69 -16.26 1.79 0.71
C GLY A 69 -14.82 2.32 0.89
N PRO A 70 -14.62 3.50 1.50
CA PRO A 70 -13.28 4.04 1.74
C PRO A 70 -12.55 3.44 2.95
N ALA A 71 -13.19 2.52 3.70
CA ALA A 71 -12.64 1.97 4.93
C ALA A 71 -12.05 0.57 4.73
N ILE A 72 -10.88 0.36 5.32
CA ILE A 72 -10.25 -0.95 5.47
C ILE A 72 -9.91 -1.20 6.95
N LEU A 73 -10.07 -2.45 7.38
CA LEU A 73 -9.59 -2.94 8.66
C LEU A 73 -8.42 -3.86 8.40
N LEU A 74 -7.27 -3.54 8.99
CA LEU A 74 -6.03 -4.28 8.80
C LEU A 74 -5.58 -4.94 10.09
N GLU A 75 -4.83 -6.02 9.96
CA GLU A 75 -3.92 -6.47 11.02
C GLU A 75 -3.06 -5.29 11.48
N ARG A 76 -2.96 -5.09 12.79
CA ARG A 76 -2.08 -4.07 13.34
C ARG A 76 -0.66 -4.61 13.38
N ALA A 77 0.28 -3.92 12.74
CA ALA A 77 1.69 -4.21 12.91
C ALA A 77 2.10 -3.92 14.36
N GLU A 78 2.70 -4.92 15.00
CA GLU A 78 3.20 -4.83 16.37
C GLU A 78 4.71 -5.11 16.37
N GLY A 79 5.40 -4.65 17.41
CA GLY A 79 6.85 -4.80 17.54
C GLY A 79 7.64 -3.56 17.14
N GLU A 80 8.93 -3.76 16.89
CA GLU A 80 9.89 -2.68 16.73
C GLU A 80 9.98 -2.18 15.28
N SER A 81 10.10 -0.87 15.13
CA SER A 81 10.32 -0.24 13.82
C SER A 81 11.67 -0.65 13.23
N LEU A 82 11.66 -1.25 12.04
CA LEU A 82 12.86 -1.51 11.23
C LEU A 82 13.70 -0.25 11.00
N ARG A 83 13.04 0.90 10.79
CA ARG A 83 13.73 2.20 10.63
C ARG A 83 14.54 2.55 11.87
N ARG A 84 13.95 2.38 13.06
CA ARG A 84 14.65 2.65 14.32
C ARG A 84 15.87 1.75 14.47
N ARG A 85 15.71 0.46 14.22
CA ARG A 85 16.80 -0.52 14.29
C ARG A 85 17.95 -0.21 13.32
N SER A 86 17.63 0.21 12.08
CA SER A 86 18.64 0.60 11.09
C SER A 86 19.44 1.82 11.59
N ILE A 87 18.77 2.86 12.11
CA ILE A 87 19.42 4.05 12.68
C ILE A 87 20.32 3.71 13.88
N GLU A 88 19.94 2.70 14.67
CA GLU A 88 20.72 2.22 15.82
C GLU A 88 21.89 1.30 15.44
N GLY A 89 22.16 1.11 14.15
CA GLY A 89 23.36 0.44 13.63
C GLY A 89 23.15 -0.99 13.12
N ALA A 90 21.91 -1.48 13.08
CA ALA A 90 21.58 -2.84 12.61
C ALA A 90 21.21 -2.89 11.12
N ASP A 91 21.82 -2.06 10.28
CA ASP A 91 21.37 -1.85 8.89
C ASP A 91 21.42 -3.11 8.02
N ALA A 92 22.50 -3.88 8.10
CA ALA A 92 22.63 -5.15 7.37
C ALA A 92 21.52 -6.14 7.73
N ALA A 93 21.17 -6.24 9.02
CA ALA A 93 20.07 -7.11 9.47
C ALA A 93 18.70 -6.59 9.00
N CYS A 94 18.50 -5.27 9.00
CA CYS A 94 17.26 -4.67 8.51
C CYS A 94 17.08 -4.89 7.00
N THR A 95 18.16 -4.76 6.23
CA THR A 95 18.17 -5.04 4.79
C THR A 95 17.80 -6.50 4.51
N THR A 96 18.35 -7.47 5.25
CA THR A 96 17.97 -8.88 5.10
C THR A 96 16.47 -9.10 5.36
N ILE A 97 15.89 -8.44 6.37
CA ILE A 97 14.45 -8.53 6.64
C ILE A 97 13.64 -7.92 5.50
N LEU A 98 14.03 -6.75 4.99
CA LEU A 98 13.37 -6.09 3.86
C LEU A 98 13.40 -6.96 2.60
N CYS A 99 14.56 -7.54 2.25
CA CYS A 99 14.69 -8.44 1.11
C CYS A 99 13.76 -9.65 1.27
N GLY A 100 13.69 -10.27 2.46
CA GLY A 100 12.78 -11.37 2.71
C GLY A 100 11.29 -11.00 2.57
N VAL A 101 10.91 -9.75 2.92
CA VAL A 101 9.55 -9.24 2.68
C VAL A 101 9.31 -9.02 1.18
N LEU A 102 10.26 -8.45 0.45
CA LEU A 102 10.16 -8.22 -0.99
C LEU A 102 10.05 -9.53 -1.78
N GLU A 103 10.84 -10.54 -1.42
CA GLU A 103 10.74 -11.89 -2.01
C GLU A 103 9.34 -12.49 -1.82
N ARG A 104 8.72 -12.25 -0.65
CA ARG A 104 7.34 -12.65 -0.42
C ARG A 104 6.42 -11.81 -1.30
N LEU A 105 6.45 -10.48 -1.22
CA LEU A 105 5.56 -9.61 -2.00
C LEU A 105 5.62 -9.89 -3.51
N HIS A 106 6.80 -10.17 -4.06
CA HIS A 106 7.02 -10.43 -5.48
C HIS A 106 6.99 -11.91 -5.87
N ARG A 107 6.60 -12.81 -4.97
CA ARG A 107 6.40 -14.22 -5.33
C ARG A 107 5.33 -14.35 -6.43
N PRO A 108 5.56 -15.16 -7.48
CA PRO A 108 4.53 -15.50 -8.44
C PRO A 108 3.30 -16.08 -7.75
N ARG A 109 2.13 -15.61 -8.13
CA ARG A 109 0.83 -16.00 -7.58
C ARG A 109 -0.18 -16.16 -8.71
N GLY A 110 -1.40 -16.57 -8.36
CA GLY A 110 -2.51 -16.58 -9.31
C GLY A 110 -2.78 -15.20 -9.92
N MET A 111 -3.76 -15.16 -10.83
CA MET A 111 -4.13 -13.96 -11.59
C MET A 111 -4.23 -12.72 -10.69
N ALA A 112 -3.60 -11.62 -11.13
CA ALA A 112 -3.68 -10.33 -10.46
C ALA A 112 -5.15 -9.88 -10.30
N PRO A 113 -5.49 -9.16 -9.21
CA PRO A 113 -6.85 -8.69 -9.02
C PRO A 113 -7.21 -7.68 -10.12
N PRO A 114 -8.46 -7.70 -10.63
CA PRO A 114 -8.89 -6.75 -11.64
C PRO A 114 -9.02 -5.33 -11.04
N GLY A 115 -8.84 -4.32 -11.89
CA GLY A 115 -8.98 -2.91 -11.51
C GLY A 115 -7.72 -2.27 -10.93
N LEU A 116 -6.56 -2.93 -11.07
CA LEU A 116 -5.27 -2.26 -10.87
C LEU A 116 -4.96 -1.35 -12.05
N VAL A 117 -4.32 -0.21 -11.78
CA VAL A 117 -3.92 0.76 -12.81
C VAL A 117 -2.57 0.32 -13.41
N PRO A 118 -2.49 0.07 -14.73
CA PRO A 118 -1.23 -0.23 -15.40
C PRO A 118 -0.25 0.94 -15.31
N LEU A 119 1.06 0.66 -15.27
CA LEU A 119 2.08 1.72 -15.19
C LEU A 119 1.96 2.72 -16.36
N ARG A 120 1.65 2.27 -17.57
CA ARG A 120 1.44 3.17 -18.72
C ARG A 120 0.30 4.17 -18.52
N GLU A 121 -0.75 3.80 -17.79
CA GLU A 121 -1.82 4.72 -17.42
C GLU A 121 -1.40 5.64 -16.29
N TRP A 122 -0.66 5.11 -15.31
CA TRP A 122 -0.10 5.90 -14.21
C TRP A 122 0.87 7.00 -14.70
N PHE A 123 1.68 6.70 -15.71
CA PHE A 123 2.61 7.63 -16.35
C PHE A 123 1.97 8.50 -17.45
N ALA A 124 0.65 8.49 -17.61
CA ALA A 124 -0.01 9.14 -18.75
C ALA A 124 0.31 10.63 -18.89
N ASP A 125 0.42 11.37 -17.79
CA ASP A 125 0.76 12.81 -17.82
C ASP A 125 2.20 13.07 -18.30
N LEU A 126 3.13 12.16 -18.01
CA LEU A 126 4.50 12.22 -18.53
C LEU A 126 4.57 11.81 -20.00
N LEU A 127 3.86 10.73 -20.37
CA LEU A 127 3.89 10.15 -21.72
C LEU A 127 3.10 10.98 -22.74
N ARG A 128 2.01 11.63 -22.31
CA ARG A 128 1.11 12.43 -23.14
C ARG A 128 0.88 13.80 -22.51
N PRO A 129 1.93 14.64 -22.44
CA PRO A 129 1.86 15.91 -21.75
C PRO A 129 0.97 16.89 -22.52
N ARG A 130 0.16 17.67 -21.79
CA ARG A 130 -0.72 18.70 -22.38
C ARG A 130 0.04 19.97 -22.82
N THR A 131 1.23 20.16 -22.27
CA THR A 131 2.12 21.30 -22.53
C THR A 131 3.54 20.78 -22.78
N GLY A 132 4.43 21.63 -23.27
CA GLY A 132 5.85 21.27 -23.40
C GLY A 132 6.44 20.81 -22.07
N LEU A 133 7.28 19.78 -22.13
CA LEU A 133 8.05 19.28 -20.99
C LEU A 133 9.37 20.05 -20.88
N SER A 134 9.94 20.09 -19.69
CA SER A 134 11.32 20.55 -19.52
C SER A 134 12.29 19.51 -20.10
N PRO A 135 13.54 19.88 -20.46
CA PRO A 135 14.51 18.92 -21.00
C PRO A 135 14.73 17.70 -20.11
N MET A 136 14.70 17.87 -18.79
CA MET A 136 14.79 16.75 -17.84
C MET A 136 13.59 15.82 -17.93
N LEU A 137 12.37 16.37 -17.99
CA LEU A 137 11.16 15.57 -18.09
C LEU A 137 11.03 14.86 -19.45
N GLU A 138 11.60 15.44 -20.52
CA GLU A 138 11.72 14.73 -21.79
C GLU A 138 12.64 13.51 -21.70
N GLN A 139 13.77 13.62 -21.00
CA GLN A 139 14.65 12.48 -20.73
C GLN A 139 13.94 11.40 -19.90
N CYS A 140 13.22 11.80 -18.85
CA CYS A 140 12.40 10.89 -18.06
C CYS A 140 11.31 10.21 -18.91
N ARG A 141 10.67 10.95 -19.82
CA ARG A 141 9.66 10.40 -20.74
C ARG A 141 10.28 9.36 -21.66
N SER A 142 11.41 9.65 -22.30
CA SER A 142 12.09 8.69 -23.18
C SER A 142 12.48 7.41 -22.43
N LEU A 143 13.06 7.54 -21.23
CA LEU A 143 13.40 6.39 -20.40
C LEU A 143 12.16 5.57 -20.02
N ALA A 144 11.07 6.23 -19.62
CA ALA A 144 9.83 5.55 -19.30
C ALA A 144 9.25 4.82 -20.52
N GLU A 145 9.28 5.42 -21.72
CA GLU A 145 8.82 4.77 -22.95
C GLU A 145 9.63 3.51 -23.27
N GLU A 146 10.95 3.57 -23.15
CA GLU A 146 11.86 2.43 -23.37
C GLU A 146 11.57 1.29 -22.38
N LEU A 147 11.49 1.59 -21.08
CA LEU A 147 11.24 0.60 -20.04
C LEU A 147 9.84 -0.02 -20.17
N LEU A 148 8.81 0.79 -20.42
CA LEU A 148 7.42 0.33 -20.59
C LEU A 148 7.20 -0.43 -21.91
N ALA A 149 8.11 -0.33 -22.88
CA ALA A 149 8.07 -1.12 -24.12
C ALA A 149 8.76 -2.48 -23.97
N ALA A 150 9.68 -2.61 -23.00
CA ALA A 150 10.46 -3.81 -22.74
C ALA A 150 10.03 -4.53 -21.44
N GLU A 151 8.80 -4.32 -20.98
CA GLU A 151 8.26 -4.96 -19.76
C GLU A 151 8.36 -6.49 -19.84
N GLN A 152 8.77 -7.09 -18.73
CA GLN A 152 8.82 -8.53 -18.54
C GLN A 152 8.09 -8.88 -17.25
N GLU A 153 7.38 -10.01 -17.25
CA GLU A 153 6.69 -10.54 -16.08
C GLU A 153 5.79 -9.50 -15.37
N PRO A 154 4.80 -8.92 -16.09
CA PRO A 154 3.96 -7.87 -15.53
C PRO A 154 3.25 -8.37 -14.27
N MET A 155 3.50 -7.66 -13.16
CA MET A 155 2.97 -8.04 -11.87
C MET A 155 2.52 -6.82 -11.07
N PRO A 156 1.57 -6.98 -10.14
CA PRO A 156 1.21 -5.92 -9.23
C PRO A 156 2.42 -5.47 -8.39
N LEU A 157 2.65 -4.16 -8.35
CA LEU A 157 3.64 -3.53 -7.49
C LEU A 157 2.95 -2.81 -6.33
N HIS A 158 3.65 -2.68 -5.21
CA HIS A 158 3.25 -1.71 -4.19
C HIS A 158 3.59 -0.30 -4.70
N GLY A 159 2.68 0.65 -4.53
CA GLY A 159 2.93 2.05 -4.88
C GLY A 159 3.55 2.77 -3.69
N ASP A 160 4.65 3.48 -3.93
CA ASP A 160 5.27 4.43 -3.00
C ASP A 160 5.13 5.87 -3.52
#